data_AF-A0A7Y2JLP2-F1
#
_entry.id   AF-A0A7Y2JLP2-F1
#
_cell.length_a   1.000
_cell.length_b   1.000
_cell.length_c   1.000
_cell.angle_alpha   90.00
_cell.angle_beta   90.00
_cell.angle_gamma   90.00
#
_symmetry.space_group_name_H-M   'P 1'
#
loop_
_entity.id
_entity.type
_entity.pdbx_description
1 polymer ?
#
loop_
_entity_poly.entity_id
_entity_poly.type
_entity_poly.pdbx_seq_one_letter_code
_entity_poly.pdbx_strand_id
1 'polypeptide(L)'
;SVSYTRDVRKPVLGTVRVGLQGDQQTEGVDFDVDPASGRITFANAPAQDASVTAGFEFDVPVRFDTDGIQTSAASFKAGEIPNVPVVEVRI
;
A
#
# COMPACT_ATOMS: atom_id res chain seq x y z
N SER A 1 1.69 -4.06 25.08
CA SER A 1 2.11 -4.17 23.67
C SER A 1 1.67 -2.91 22.96
N VAL A 2 2.55 -2.26 22.19
CA VAL A 2 2.15 -1.16 21.29
C VAL A 2 1.74 -1.81 19.97
N SER A 3 0.46 -1.74 19.61
CA SER A 3 0.00 -2.14 18.28
C SER A 3 0.01 -0.91 17.37
N TYR A 4 0.84 -0.94 16.33
CA TYR A 4 0.82 0.06 15.28
C TYR A 4 -0.15 -0.38 14.19
N THR A 5 -1.17 0.43 13.91
CA THR A 5 -2.15 0.20 12.85
C THR A 5 -1.96 1.25 11.77
N ARG A 6 -1.76 0.81 10.52
CA ARG A 6 -1.67 1.66 9.34
C ARG A 6 -2.92 1.47 8.50
N ASP A 7 -3.68 2.54 8.28
CA ASP A 7 -4.74 2.53 7.29
C ASP A 7 -4.13 2.54 5.89
N VAL A 8 -4.48 1.54 5.08
CA VAL A 8 -4.04 1.47 3.68
C VAL A 8 -5.23 1.79 2.78
N ARG A 9 -5.18 2.95 2.13
CA ARG A 9 -6.28 3.47 1.29
C ARG A 9 -6.11 3.24 -0.21
N LYS A 10 -4.90 2.92 -0.66
CA LYS A 10 -4.55 2.76 -2.09
C LYS A 10 -3.70 1.51 -2.31
N PRO A 11 -4.29 0.32 -2.23
CA PRO A 11 -3.59 -0.88 -2.68
C PRO A 11 -3.35 -0.81 -4.19
N VAL A 12 -2.23 -1.36 -4.64
CA VAL A 12 -1.94 -1.50 -6.07
C VAL A 12 -2.94 -2.51 -6.65
N LEU A 13 -3.71 -2.07 -7.65
CA LEU A 13 -4.74 -2.91 -8.28
C LEU A 13 -4.12 -4.20 -8.84
N GLY A 14 -4.82 -5.32 -8.66
CA GLY A 14 -4.37 -6.65 -9.11
C GLY A 14 -3.31 -7.30 -8.21
N THR A 15 -2.88 -6.64 -7.14
CA THR A 15 -1.96 -7.25 -6.13
C THR A 15 -2.69 -7.79 -4.91
N VAL A 16 -3.99 -7.47 -4.77
CA VAL A 16 -4.78 -7.85 -3.60
C VAL A 16 -5.04 -9.35 -3.61
N ARG A 17 -4.66 -10.01 -2.52
CA ARG A 17 -4.97 -11.41 -2.23
C ARG A 17 -5.74 -11.48 -0.93
N VAL A 18 -6.83 -12.22 -0.93
CA VAL A 18 -7.70 -12.39 0.24
C VAL A 18 -7.76 -13.87 0.61
N GLY A 19 -7.71 -14.14 1.91
CA GLY A 19 -7.92 -15.47 2.48
C GLY A 19 -9.08 -15.45 3.47
N LEU A 20 -9.93 -16.48 3.41
CA LEU A 20 -10.94 -16.77 4.43
C LEU A 20 -10.61 -18.11 5.07
N GLN A 21 -10.34 -18.13 6.38
CA GLN A 21 -9.88 -19.34 7.08
C GLN A 21 -8.66 -20.04 6.45
N GLY A 22 -7.81 -19.28 5.77
CA GLY A 22 -6.65 -19.81 5.04
C GLY A 22 -6.93 -20.20 3.59
N ASP A 23 -8.20 -20.25 3.17
CA ASP A 23 -8.58 -20.53 1.78
C ASP A 23 -8.49 -19.27 0.93
N GLN A 24 -7.67 -19.33 -0.11
CA GLN A 24 -7.49 -18.22 -1.04
C GLN A 24 -8.79 -17.96 -1.82
N GLN A 25 -9.22 -16.70 -1.83
CA GLN A 25 -10.38 -16.22 -2.55
C GLN A 25 -9.98 -15.66 -3.92
N THR A 26 -10.92 -15.64 -4.87
CA THR A 26 -10.73 -15.17 -6.24
C THR A 26 -11.36 -13.80 -6.44
N GLU A 27 -10.55 -12.81 -6.85
CA GLU A 27 -11.04 -11.47 -7.20
C GLU A 27 -11.99 -11.53 -8.41
N GLY A 28 -13.09 -10.77 -8.37
CA GLY A 28 -14.15 -10.77 -9.38
C GLY A 28 -15.11 -11.95 -9.33
N VAL A 29 -14.89 -12.93 -8.43
CA VAL A 29 -15.78 -14.07 -8.20
C VAL A 29 -16.24 -14.11 -6.76
N ASP A 30 -15.30 -14.15 -5.83
CA ASP A 30 -15.55 -14.27 -4.39
C ASP A 30 -15.54 -12.91 -3.69
N PHE A 31 -14.76 -11.95 -4.22
CA PHE A 31 -14.70 -10.58 -3.73
C PHE A 31 -14.32 -9.57 -4.82
N ASP A 32 -14.64 -8.30 -4.59
CA ASP A 32 -14.23 -7.16 -5.39
C ASP A 32 -13.46 -6.14 -4.55
N VAL A 33 -12.61 -5.34 -5.18
CA VAL A 33 -11.82 -4.27 -4.54
C VAL A 33 -12.15 -2.93 -5.16
N ASP A 34 -12.45 -1.93 -4.33
CA ASP A 34 -12.47 -0.53 -4.76
C ASP A 34 -11.03 0.05 -4.71
N PRO A 35 -10.40 0.33 -5.87
CA PRO A 35 -9.03 0.83 -5.90
C PRO A 35 -8.86 2.25 -5.34
N ALA A 36 -9.93 3.04 -5.24
CA ALA A 36 -9.84 4.40 -4.72
C ALA A 36 -9.79 4.45 -3.19
N SER A 37 -10.45 3.49 -2.53
CA SER A 37 -10.56 3.42 -1.07
C SER A 37 -9.85 2.24 -0.43
N GLY A 38 -9.50 1.21 -1.20
CA GLY A 38 -8.99 -0.07 -0.72
C GLY A 38 -10.05 -0.98 -0.10
N ARG A 39 -11.34 -0.66 -0.25
CA ARG A 39 -12.43 -1.45 0.34
C ARG A 39 -12.61 -2.77 -0.40
N ILE A 40 -12.56 -3.86 0.35
CA ILE A 40 -12.84 -5.22 -0.14
C ILE A 40 -14.30 -5.56 0.17
N THR A 41 -15.03 -6.04 -0.83
CA THR A 41 -16.43 -6.47 -0.69
C THR A 41 -16.55 -7.93 -1.11
N PHE A 42 -17.03 -8.79 -0.22
CA PHE A 42 -17.26 -10.19 -0.54
C PHE A 42 -18.60 -10.39 -1.24
N ALA A 43 -18.63 -11.24 -2.27
CA ALA A 43 -19.85 -11.61 -2.97
C ALA A 43 -20.80 -12.42 -2.06
N ASN A 44 -20.24 -13.28 -1.22
CA ASN A 44 -20.95 -14.00 -0.17
C ASN A 44 -20.42 -13.58 1.20
N ALA A 45 -21.31 -13.41 2.16
CA ALA A 45 -20.90 -13.09 3.53
C ALA A 45 -19.98 -14.20 4.08
N PRO A 46 -18.80 -13.86 4.63
CA PRO A 46 -17.98 -14.83 5.33
C PRO A 46 -18.76 -15.49 6.47
N ALA A 47 -18.40 -16.74 6.80
CA ALA A 47 -18.97 -17.42 7.95
C ALA A 47 -18.75 -16.60 9.23
N GLN A 48 -19.65 -16.78 10.20
CA GLN A 48 -19.46 -16.17 11.52
C GLN A 48 -18.10 -16.61 12.09
N ASP A 49 -17.35 -15.63 12.63
CA ASP A 49 -16.00 -15.82 13.18
C ASP A 49 -14.94 -16.31 12.17
N ALA A 50 -15.19 -16.17 10.86
CA ALA A 50 -14.20 -16.45 9.85
C ALA A 50 -12.99 -15.52 9.98
N SER A 51 -11.78 -16.08 10.07
CA SER A 51 -10.56 -15.29 10.00
C SER A 51 -10.39 -14.76 8.58
N VAL A 52 -10.27 -13.44 8.46
CA VAL A 52 -10.03 -12.76 7.18
C VAL A 52 -8.59 -12.29 7.15
N THR A 53 -7.86 -12.67 6.11
CA THR A 53 -6.50 -12.18 5.84
C THR A 53 -6.46 -11.50 4.49
N ALA A 54 -5.63 -10.46 4.37
CA ALA A 54 -5.39 -9.79 3.10
C ALA A 54 -3.91 -9.43 2.96
N GLY A 55 -3.36 -9.63 1.77
CA GLY A 55 -2.03 -9.18 1.38
C GLY A 55 -2.11 -8.37 0.09
N PHE A 56 -1.37 -7.28 0.01
CA PHE A 56 -1.37 -6.38 -1.15
C PHE A 56 -0.10 -5.53 -1.16
N GLU A 57 0.24 -5.02 -2.33
CA GLU A 57 1.21 -3.93 -2.45
C GLU A 57 0.47 -2.60 -2.25
N PHE A 58 1.15 -1.60 -1.69
CA PHE A 58 0.58 -0.27 -1.52
C PHE A 58 1.63 0.81 -1.67
N ASP A 59 1.19 1.96 -2.15
CA ASP A 59 2.04 3.13 -2.27
C ASP A 59 2.04 3.96 -0.97
N VAL A 60 3.23 4.41 -0.58
CA VAL A 60 3.41 5.39 0.49
C VAL A 60 3.73 6.72 -0.17
N PRO A 61 2.80 7.70 -0.20
CA PRO A 61 3.16 8.98 -0.76
C PRO A 61 4.19 9.62 0.15
N VAL A 62 5.23 10.16 -0.48
CA VAL A 62 6.30 10.87 0.21
C VAL A 62 6.42 12.26 -0.39
N ARG A 63 6.87 13.20 0.43
CA ARG A 63 7.34 14.51 -0.03
C ARG A 63 8.80 14.68 0.36
N PHE A 64 9.53 15.53 -0.36
CA PHE A 64 10.84 15.95 0.10
C PHE A 64 10.72 16.70 1.42
N ASP A 65 11.70 16.48 2.30
CA ASP A 65 11.78 17.17 3.59
C ASP A 65 12.33 18.62 3.45
N THR A 66 12.56 19.08 2.22
CA THR A 66 13.13 20.39 1.93
C THR A 66 12.29 21.18 0.92
N ASP A 67 12.14 22.48 1.18
CA ASP A 67 11.33 23.40 0.36
C ASP A 67 12.00 23.77 -0.99
N GLY A 68 13.22 23.29 -1.23
CA GLY A 68 13.96 23.52 -2.47
C GLY A 68 14.78 22.30 -2.85
N ILE A 69 14.63 21.85 -4.10
CA ILE A 69 15.60 20.97 -4.72
C ILE A 69 16.82 21.84 -5.00
N GLN A 70 17.88 21.73 -4.21
CA GLN A 70 19.18 22.22 -4.63
C GLN A 70 19.56 21.43 -5.87
N THR A 71 19.31 21.99 -7.05
CA THR A 71 19.91 21.50 -8.29
C THR A 71 21.41 21.72 -8.15
N SER A 72 22.10 20.73 -7.60
CA SER A 72 23.51 20.58 -7.84
C SER A 72 23.62 20.13 -9.29
N ALA A 73 23.53 21.09 -10.20
CA ALA A 73 24.14 20.99 -11.53
C ALA A 73 25.69 20.99 -11.41
N ALA A 74 26.24 20.61 -10.26
CA ALA A 74 27.64 20.25 -10.11
C ALA A 74 27.80 18.84 -10.67
N SER A 75 27.98 18.79 -11.99
CA SER A 75 28.79 17.79 -12.68
C SER A 75 28.56 16.35 -12.22
N PHE A 76 27.70 15.66 -12.96
CA PHE A 76 27.60 14.21 -13.05
C PHE A 76 28.98 13.62 -13.41
N LYS A 77 29.89 13.53 -12.43
CA LYS A 77 31.18 12.86 -12.54
C LYS A 77 31.29 11.95 -11.34
N ALA A 78 31.22 10.65 -11.64
CA ALA A 78 31.38 9.51 -10.73
C ALA A 78 30.21 9.28 -9.76
N GLY A 79 29.15 8.62 -10.24
CA GLY A 79 28.53 7.47 -9.57
C GLY A 79 28.00 7.56 -8.12
N GLU A 80 27.98 8.72 -7.49
CA GLU A 80 27.47 8.86 -6.12
C GLU A 80 25.99 9.27 -6.13
N ILE A 81 25.17 8.45 -5.46
CA ILE A 81 23.75 8.74 -5.23
C ILE A 81 23.68 9.77 -4.09
N PRO A 82 23.24 11.01 -4.31
CA PRO A 82 23.09 11.97 -3.24
C PRO A 82 22.02 11.49 -2.24
N ASN A 83 22.22 11.72 -0.95
CA ASN A 83 21.20 11.43 0.06
C ASN A 83 20.00 12.37 -0.14
N VAL A 84 18.83 11.81 -0.46
CA VAL A 84 17.59 12.58 -0.67
C VAL A 84 16.60 12.24 0.45
N PRO A 85 16.52 13.05 1.53
CA PRO A 85 15.60 12.80 2.63
C PRO A 85 14.15 12.97 2.19
N VAL A 86 13.32 11.97 2.52
CA VAL A 86 11.89 11.95 2.22
C VAL A 86 11.08 11.73 3.48
N VAL A 87 9.93 12.36 3.57
CA VAL A 87 8.98 12.18 4.67
C VAL A 87 7.66 11.62 4.13
N GLU A 88 7.12 10.61 4.82
CA GLU A 88 5.81 10.05 4.52
C GLU A 88 4.72 11.10 4.71
N VAL A 89 3.82 11.20 3.74
CA VAL A 89 2.58 11.98 3.82
C VAL A 89 1.45 11.01 4.11
N ARG A 90 0.60 11.29 5.10
CA ARG A 90 -0.58 10.45 5.37
C ARG A 90 -1.73 10.86 4.44
N ILE A 91 -2.36 9.89 3.76
CA ILE A 91 -3.59 10.06 2.94
C ILE A 91 -4.84 9.71 3.74
#